data_AF-A0A1F3R4N9-F1
#
_entry.id   AF-A0A1F3R4N9-F1
#
_cell.length_a   1.000
_cell.length_b   1.000
_cell.length_c   1.000
_cell.angle_alpha   90.00
_cell.angle_beta   90.00
_cell.angle_gamma   90.00
#
_symmetry.space_group_name_H-M   'P 1'
#
loop_
_entity.id
_entity.type
_entity.pdbx_description
1 polymer ?
#
loop_
_entity_poly.entity_id
_entity_poly.type
_entity_poly.pdbx_seq_one_letter_code
_entity_poly.pdbx_strand_id
1 'polypeptide(L)'
;MWDQKTGNSEGKSREKFDPKFYTNRKDDENPGFIFSLTSTKVLVEALKGDFDIIYLVRRELANRGQDSQGRWVGFEEAKNIHRV
;
A
#
# COMPACT_ATOMS: atom_id res chain seq x y z
N MET A 1 -0.21 17.26 -3.65
CA MET A 1 -1.27 17.59 -2.68
C MET A 1 -2.60 17.20 -3.33
N TRP A 2 -3.46 16.42 -2.66
CA TRP A 2 -4.78 16.09 -3.21
C TRP A 2 -5.68 17.32 -3.11
N ASP A 3 -6.13 17.85 -4.24
CA ASP A 3 -7.07 18.97 -4.27
C ASP A 3 -8.50 18.43 -4.14
N GLN A 4 -9.13 18.68 -2.97
CA GLN A 4 -10.48 18.22 -2.67
C GLN A 4 -11.58 18.91 -3.50
N LYS A 5 -11.30 20.04 -4.17
CA LYS A 5 -12.31 20.81 -4.91
C LYS A 5 -12.41 20.39 -6.38
N THR A 6 -11.31 19.92 -6.95
CA THR A 6 -11.21 19.52 -8.36
C THR A 6 -11.08 18.00 -8.55
N GLY A 7 -10.76 17.26 -7.47
CA GLY A 7 -10.42 15.84 -7.55
C GLY A 7 -9.19 15.58 -8.41
N ASN A 8 -8.40 16.60 -8.74
CA ASN A 8 -7.27 16.51 -9.66
C ASN A 8 -5.97 16.36 -8.87
N SER A 9 -5.30 15.22 -9.04
CA SER A 9 -3.91 15.05 -8.68
C SER A 9 -3.06 15.50 -9.87
N GLU A 10 -2.53 16.72 -9.82
CA GLU A 10 -1.65 17.21 -10.87
C GLU A 10 -0.37 16.36 -10.95
N GLY A 11 -0.24 15.62 -12.05
CA GLY A 11 1.00 15.62 -12.82
C GLY A 11 1.84 14.35 -12.91
N LYS A 12 1.75 13.34 -12.01
CA LYS A 12 2.70 12.19 -12.08
C LYS A 12 2.20 10.78 -11.69
N SER A 13 0.92 10.53 -11.40
CA SER A 13 0.55 9.23 -10.77
C SER A 13 -0.73 8.54 -11.21
N ARG A 14 -1.65 9.17 -11.97
CA ARG A 14 -2.91 8.51 -12.35
C ARG A 14 -2.73 7.28 -13.24
N GLU A 15 -1.70 7.25 -14.08
CA GLU A 15 -1.42 6.11 -14.96
C GLU A 15 -0.97 4.86 -14.19
N LYS A 16 -0.51 4.98 -12.94
CA LYS A 16 0.01 3.85 -12.16
C LYS A 16 -1.05 3.06 -11.38
N PHE A 17 -2.32 3.49 -11.37
CA PHE A 17 -3.29 3.00 -10.38
C PHE A 17 -4.76 2.97 -10.86
N ASP A 18 -5.01 2.88 -12.16
CA ASP A 18 -6.35 2.52 -12.63
C ASP A 18 -6.57 1.00 -12.43
N PRO A 19 -7.61 0.56 -11.71
CA PRO A 19 -7.91 -0.85 -11.49
C PRO A 19 -7.96 -1.68 -12.79
N LYS A 20 -8.26 -1.06 -13.93
CA LYS A 20 -8.26 -1.71 -15.24
C LYS A 20 -6.91 -2.36 -15.62
N PHE A 21 -5.80 -1.91 -15.03
CA PHE A 21 -4.47 -2.47 -15.30
C PHE A 21 -4.20 -3.79 -14.55
N TYR A 22 -5.07 -4.17 -13.61
CA TYR A 22 -4.89 -5.36 -12.77
C TYR A 22 -5.92 -6.46 -13.05
N THR A 23 -6.79 -6.29 -14.06
CA THR A 23 -7.89 -7.23 -14.39
C THR A 23 -7.43 -8.65 -14.70
N ASN A 24 -6.17 -8.83 -15.12
CA ASN A 24 -5.58 -10.13 -15.44
C ASN A 24 -4.84 -10.78 -14.26
N ARG A 25 -4.79 -10.15 -13.08
CA ARG A 25 -4.17 -10.73 -11.89
C ARG A 25 -5.18 -11.60 -11.14
N LYS A 26 -4.68 -12.58 -10.39
CA LYS A 26 -5.50 -13.30 -9.41
C LYS A 26 -6.01 -12.31 -8.35
N ASP A 27 -7.17 -12.61 -7.77
CA ASP A 27 -7.82 -11.73 -6.80
C ASP A 27 -6.92 -11.39 -5.60
N ASP A 28 -6.11 -12.36 -5.14
CA ASP A 28 -5.16 -12.21 -4.03
C ASP A 28 -3.92 -11.34 -4.37
N GLU A 29 -3.64 -11.13 -5.66
CA GLU A 29 -2.53 -10.30 -6.17
C GLU A 29 -3.02 -8.99 -6.81
N ASN A 30 -4.34 -8.74 -6.81
CA ASN A 30 -4.95 -7.57 -7.42
C ASN A 30 -5.11 -6.43 -6.40
N PRO A 31 -4.32 -5.33 -6.53
CA PRO A 31 -4.39 -4.22 -5.58
C PRO A 31 -5.73 -3.47 -5.61
N GLY A 32 -6.58 -3.68 -6.62
CA GLY A 32 -7.94 -3.14 -6.65
C GLY A 32 -8.83 -3.66 -5.52
N PHE A 33 -8.51 -4.82 -4.94
CA PHE A 33 -9.28 -5.44 -3.86
C PHE A 33 -8.67 -5.26 -2.46
N ILE A 34 -7.49 -4.65 -2.33
CA ILE A 34 -6.73 -4.57 -1.07
C ILE A 34 -7.52 -3.94 0.09
N PHE A 35 -8.47 -3.06 -0.21
CA PHE A 35 -9.30 -2.37 0.78
C PHE A 35 -10.76 -2.85 0.84
N SER A 36 -11.12 -3.90 0.11
CA SER A 36 -12.51 -4.40 0.02
C SER A 36 -13.10 -4.82 1.38
N LEU A 37 -12.25 -5.25 2.31
CA LEU A 37 -12.63 -5.64 3.68
C LEU A 37 -12.16 -4.63 4.75
N THR A 38 -11.58 -3.50 4.35
CA THR A 38 -11.10 -2.48 5.31
C THR A 38 -12.25 -1.59 5.75
N SER A 39 -12.34 -1.28 7.05
CA SER A 39 -13.42 -0.43 7.56
C SER A 39 -13.34 1.00 7.01
N THR A 40 -14.49 1.63 6.78
CA THR A 40 -14.57 3.02 6.30
C THR A 40 -13.80 3.98 7.20
N LYS A 41 -13.84 3.78 8.53
CA LYS A 41 -13.11 4.61 9.49
C LYS A 41 -11.60 4.59 9.24
N VAL A 42 -11.02 3.40 9.08
CA VAL A 42 -9.57 3.24 8.83
C VAL A 42 -9.17 3.86 7.48
N LEU A 43 -10.01 3.76 6.45
CA LEU A 43 -9.77 4.41 5.16
C LEU A 43 -9.76 5.94 5.27
N VAL A 44 -10.69 6.50 6.07
CA VAL A 44 -10.73 7.95 6.34
C VAL A 44 -9.49 8.40 7.12
N GLU A 45 -9.07 7.65 8.13
CA GLU A 45 -7.85 7.92 8.91
C GLU A 45 -6.59 7.85 8.02
N ALA A 46 -6.49 6.84 7.16
CA ALA A 46 -5.42 6.73 6.17
C ALA A 46 -5.39 7.93 5.21
N LEU A 47 -6.56 8.35 4.72
CA LEU A 47 -6.69 9.51 3.82
C LEU A 47 -6.26 10.83 4.50
N LYS A 48 -6.52 10.96 5.81
CA LYS A 48 -6.09 12.11 6.61
C LYS A 48 -4.60 12.09 6.96
N GLY A 49 -3.94 10.95 6.79
CA GLY A 49 -2.55 10.75 7.22
C GLY A 49 -2.42 10.54 8.72
N ASP A 50 -3.47 10.06 9.39
CA ASP A 50 -3.47 9.79 10.84
C ASP A 50 -2.50 8.65 11.22
N PHE A 51 -2.07 7.84 10.24
CA PHE A 51 -0.97 6.88 10.34
C PHE A 51 -0.23 6.74 9.00
N ASP A 52 1.03 6.30 9.07
CA ASP A 52 1.86 6.04 7.88
C ASP A 52 1.53 4.66 7.28
N ILE A 53 0.74 4.64 6.21
CA ILE A 53 0.36 3.42 5.50
C ILE A 53 1.58 2.67 4.93
N ILE A 54 2.63 3.38 4.53
CA ILE A 54 3.86 2.77 4.01
C ILE A 54 4.66 2.12 5.14
N TYR A 55 4.65 2.71 6.34
CA TYR A 55 5.18 2.03 7.54
C TYR A 55 4.45 0.72 7.83
N LEU A 56 3.12 0.68 7.71
CA LEU A 56 2.36 -0.56 7.92
C LEU A 56 2.71 -1.64 6.88
N VAL A 57 2.90 -1.27 5.61
CA VAL A 57 3.36 -2.21 4.56
C VAL A 57 4.76 -2.74 4.88
N ARG A 58 5.68 -1.87 5.30
CA ARG A 58 7.05 -2.26 5.71
C ARG A 58 7.04 -3.21 6.90
N ARG A 59 6.20 -2.91 7.90
CA ARG A 59 6.02 -3.78 9.09
C ARG A 59 5.49 -5.15 8.69
N GLU A 60 4.52 -5.21 7.77
CA GLU A 60 3.97 -6.48 7.30
C GLU A 60 5.02 -7.30 6.53
N LEU A 61 5.82 -6.69 5.66
CA LEU A 61 6.93 -7.38 5.00
C LEU A 61 7.99 -7.88 5.99
N ALA A 62 8.31 -7.09 7.02
CA ALA A 62 9.23 -7.52 8.08
C ALA A 62 8.69 -8.70 8.90
N ASN A 63 7.40 -8.67 9.26
CA ASN A 63 6.71 -9.77 9.94
C ASN A 63 6.70 -11.05 9.09
N ARG A 64 6.71 -10.90 7.76
CA ARG A 64 6.84 -11.99 6.80
C ARG A 64 8.28 -12.35 6.47
N GLY A 65 9.28 -11.75 7.12
CA GLY A 65 10.69 -12.02 6.88
C GLY A 65 11.14 -11.72 5.44
N GLN A 66 10.47 -10.79 4.75
CA GLN A 66 10.70 -10.46 3.34
C GLN A 66 11.36 -9.09 3.17
N ASP A 67 12.23 -8.96 2.18
CA ASP A 67 12.81 -7.66 1.77
C ASP A 67 11.86 -6.83 0.89
N SER A 68 12.33 -5.67 0.40
CA SER A 68 11.55 -4.78 -0.49
C SER A 68 11.22 -5.38 -1.86
N GLN A 69 11.84 -6.50 -2.24
CA GLN A 69 11.60 -7.24 -3.47
C GLN A 69 10.74 -8.49 -3.23
N GLY A 70 10.25 -8.71 -2.00
CA GLY A 70 9.45 -9.87 -1.62
C GLY A 70 10.28 -11.15 -1.41
N ARG A 71 11.61 -11.07 -1.36
CA ARG A 71 12.49 -12.23 -1.15
C ARG A 71 12.61 -12.51 0.34
N TRP A 72 12.56 -13.79 0.73
CA TRP A 72 12.78 -14.18 2.12
C TRP A 72 14.24 -13.93 2.54
N VAL A 73 14.41 -13.19 3.64
CA VAL A 73 15.70 -12.82 4.24
C VAL A 73 15.77 -13.14 5.74
N GLY A 74 14.65 -13.59 6.33
CA GLY A 74 14.52 -13.82 7.77
C GLY A 74 14.01 -12.60 8.54
N PHE A 75 13.41 -12.83 9.71
CA PHE A 75 12.67 -11.77 10.43
C PHE A 75 13.53 -10.61 10.89
N GLU A 76 14.69 -10.87 11.50
CA GLU A 76 15.55 -9.81 12.03
C GLU A 76 16.16 -8.96 10.91
N GLU A 77 16.62 -9.60 9.83
CA GLU A 77 17.16 -8.88 8.67
C GLU A 77 16.06 -8.06 7.98
N ALA A 78 14.85 -8.61 7.87
CA ALA A 78 13.73 -7.87 7.29
C ALA A 78 13.35 -6.64 8.14
N LYS A 79 13.36 -6.73 9.48
CA LYS A 79 13.17 -5.55 10.36
C LYS A 79 14.24 -4.48 10.12
N ASN A 80 15.51 -4.89 9.98
CA ASN A 80 16.61 -3.97 9.69
C ASN A 80 16.43 -3.26 8.34
N ILE A 81 16.14 -4.02 7.28
CA ILE A 81 15.90 -3.50 5.92
C ILE A 81 14.73 -2.51 5.91
N HIS A 82 13.63 -2.87 6.57
CA HIS A 82 12.40 -2.07 6.59
C HIS A 82 12.41 -0.95 7.63
N ARG A 83 13.37 -0.94 8.55
CA ARG A 83 13.50 0.03 9.65
C ARG A 83 12.24 0.08 10.52
N VAL A 84 11.80 -1.09 11.00
CA VAL A 84 10.58 -1.29 11.78
C VAL A 84 10.79 -2.07 13.07
#